data_AF-A0A820GBL8-F1
#
_entry.id   AF-A0A820GBL8-F1
#
_cell.length_a   1.000
_cell.length_b   1.000
_cell.length_c   1.000
_cell.angle_alpha   90.00
_cell.angle_beta   90.00
_cell.angle_gamma   90.00
#
_symmetry.space_group_name_H-M   'P 1'
#
loop_
_entity.id
_entity.type
_entity.pdbx_description
1 polymer ?
#
loop_
_entity_poly.entity_id
_entity_poly.type
_entity_poly.pdbx_seq_one_letter_code
_entity_poly.pdbx_strand_id
1 'polypeptide(L)'
;LDQKEEDRKKQEFKVVRSMEDEHFGDSIISEDATQISGKRKSSNMYEKKNFKITANQMSNCTDLLSIIFSTMKEYKEAFFVIRLHNEIISYPTVNDTNDLVQCDLMNSGNTFLNFARNENYEFSSLRRAKFSTMALLYELHTSATNKFTYYCNTCQQECDIHFHCALCEDFDLCEKCYNIEPKHEHKMFKHNSLNINDKPIGSI
;
A
#
# COMPACT_ATOMS: atom_id res chain seq x y z
N LEU A 1 14.73 -28.02 -21.39
CA LEU A 1 14.02 -26.87 -20.81
C LEU A 1 14.99 -25.70 -20.63
N ASP A 2 16.22 -25.98 -20.19
CA ASP A 2 17.27 -24.96 -19.98
C ASP A 2 17.70 -24.20 -21.24
N GLN A 3 17.78 -24.85 -22.41
CA GLN A 3 18.18 -24.18 -23.65
C GLN A 3 17.20 -23.08 -24.09
N LYS A 4 15.90 -23.29 -23.88
CA LYS A 4 14.85 -22.30 -24.24
C LYS A 4 14.84 -21.09 -23.29
N GLU A 5 15.19 -21.30 -22.02
CA GLU A 5 15.30 -20.23 -21.02
C GLU A 5 16.52 -19.33 -21.32
N GLU A 6 17.63 -19.95 -21.73
CA GLU A 6 18.87 -19.25 -22.09
C GLU A 6 18.72 -18.41 -23.36
N ASP A 7 18.00 -18.93 -24.36
CA ASP A 7 17.71 -18.21 -25.59
C ASP A 7 16.76 -17.03 -25.36
N ARG A 8 15.80 -17.15 -24.41
CA ARG A 8 14.94 -16.04 -23.99
C ARG A 8 15.74 -14.91 -23.33
N LYS A 9 16.65 -15.25 -22.41
CA LYS A 9 17.54 -14.27 -21.77
C LYS A 9 18.47 -13.57 -22.77
N LYS A 10 18.99 -14.29 -23.77
CA LYS A 10 19.82 -13.69 -24.83
C LYS A 10 19.03 -12.73 -25.73
N GLN A 11 17.75 -13.02 -25.99
CA GLN A 11 16.88 -12.13 -26.76
C GLN A 11 16.51 -10.87 -25.97
N GLU A 12 16.17 -11.01 -24.69
CA GLU A 12 15.87 -9.88 -23.80
C GLU A 12 17.07 -8.93 -23.67
N PHE A 13 18.28 -9.46 -23.50
CA PHE A 13 19.51 -8.66 -23.40
C PHE A 13 19.85 -7.91 -24.70
N LYS A 14 19.47 -8.46 -25.86
CA LYS A 14 19.70 -7.84 -27.17
C LYS A 14 18.74 -6.69 -27.45
N VAL A 15 17.49 -6.78 -26.96
CA VAL A 15 16.49 -5.71 -27.09
C VAL A 15 16.88 -4.49 -26.24
N VAL A 16 17.32 -4.71 -25.00
CA VAL A 16 17.75 -3.63 -24.09
C VAL A 16 18.93 -2.85 -24.68
N ARG A 17 19.92 -3.55 -25.24
CA ARG A 17 21.09 -2.90 -25.86
C ARG A 17 20.79 -2.13 -27.15
N SER A 18 19.65 -2.40 -27.78
CA SER A 18 19.22 -1.69 -29.00
C SER A 18 18.50 -0.37 -28.70
N MET A 19 18.12 -0.13 -27.44
CA MET A 19 17.41 1.07 -27.00
C MET A 19 18.35 2.15 -26.42
N GLU A 20 19.62 1.83 -26.20
CA GLU A 20 20.62 2.74 -25.63
C GLU A 20 21.35 3.61 -26.68
N ASP A 21 21.12 3.39 -27.97
CA ASP A 21 21.85 4.03 -29.08
C ASP A 21 21.22 5.36 -29.59
N GLU A 22 20.17 5.90 -28.95
CA GLU A 22 19.65 7.24 -29.27
C GLU A 22 20.37 8.32 -28.43
N HIS A 23 21.48 8.79 -28.99
CA HIS A 23 22.42 9.78 -28.45
C HIS A 23 21.81 11.20 -28.35
N PHE A 24 21.74 11.79 -27.14
CA PHE A 24 21.77 13.26 -26.97
C PHE A 24 23.17 13.63 -26.49
N GLY A 25 24.02 13.98 -27.45
CA GLY A 25 25.39 14.41 -27.20
C GLY A 25 25.45 15.87 -26.77
N ASP A 26 26.41 16.19 -25.91
CA ASP A 26 27.06 17.50 -25.97
C ASP A 26 28.57 17.30 -25.84
N SER A 27 29.26 17.58 -26.94
CA SER A 27 30.72 17.51 -27.07
C SER A 27 31.28 18.90 -26.86
N ILE A 28 32.14 19.09 -25.86
CA ILE A 28 33.10 20.19 -25.88
C ILE A 28 34.51 19.59 -25.97
N ILE A 29 35.17 20.03 -27.04
CA ILE A 29 36.36 19.52 -27.71
C ILE A 29 37.62 19.74 -26.87
N SER A 30 38.54 18.76 -26.93
CA SER A 30 39.93 18.88 -26.53
C SER A 30 40.76 19.57 -27.62
N GLU A 31 41.59 20.55 -27.26
CA GLU A 31 42.78 20.90 -28.03
C GLU A 31 44.00 20.92 -27.11
N ASP A 32 45.04 20.26 -27.60
CA ASP A 32 46.31 19.97 -26.96
C ASP A 32 47.34 21.05 -27.36
N ALA A 33 48.05 21.65 -26.40
CA ALA A 33 49.27 22.42 -26.69
C ALA A 33 50.21 22.47 -25.48
N THR A 34 51.45 22.10 -25.74
CA THR A 34 52.60 21.97 -24.86
C THR A 34 53.08 23.29 -24.25
N GLN A 35 53.45 23.21 -22.96
CA GLN A 35 54.44 23.97 -22.17
C GLN A 35 54.62 25.48 -22.39
N ILE A 36 54.33 26.29 -21.35
CA ILE A 36 55.19 27.39 -20.83
C ILE A 36 54.81 27.67 -19.36
N SER A 37 55.81 28.09 -18.59
CA SER A 37 55.94 28.27 -17.14
C SER A 37 55.03 29.32 -16.46
N GLY A 38 54.71 29.10 -15.18
CA GLY A 38 54.18 30.14 -14.30
C GLY A 38 53.53 29.67 -13.00
N LYS A 39 54.30 29.61 -11.91
CA LYS A 39 53.81 29.42 -10.52
C LYS A 39 52.79 30.52 -10.15
N ARG A 40 51.66 30.15 -9.55
CA ARG A 40 51.08 30.79 -8.34
C ARG A 40 49.95 29.94 -7.73
N LYS A 41 50.05 29.74 -6.42
CA LYS A 41 49.17 28.96 -5.53
C LYS A 41 47.86 29.70 -5.26
N SER A 42 46.73 29.00 -5.22
CA SER A 42 45.69 29.20 -4.20
C SER A 42 44.69 28.04 -4.23
N SER A 43 44.57 27.33 -3.11
CA SER A 43 43.68 26.20 -2.87
C SER A 43 42.47 26.67 -2.07
N ASN A 44 41.25 26.45 -2.56
CA ASN A 44 40.03 26.60 -1.75
C ASN A 44 39.34 25.24 -1.58
N MET A 45 39.54 24.67 -0.40
CA MET A 45 38.82 23.53 0.16
C MET A 45 37.39 23.93 0.50
N TYR A 46 36.43 23.11 0.12
CA TYR A 46 35.06 23.18 0.64
C TYR A 46 35.04 22.73 2.11
N GLU A 47 34.53 23.59 2.98
CA GLU A 47 34.43 23.41 4.44
C GLU A 47 33.44 22.29 4.82
N LYS A 48 33.92 21.25 5.51
CA LYS A 48 33.10 20.30 6.26
C LYS A 48 32.87 20.85 7.68
N LYS A 49 31.60 21.12 8.03
CA LYS A 49 31.20 21.45 9.40
C LYS A 49 31.28 20.20 10.28
N ASN A 50 32.15 20.23 11.28
CA ASN A 50 32.40 19.14 12.23
C ASN A 50 31.32 19.10 13.32
N PHE A 51 30.51 18.03 13.35
CA PHE A 51 29.84 17.61 14.58
C PHE A 51 30.86 16.90 15.47
N LYS A 52 31.20 17.49 16.62
CA LYS A 52 32.07 16.86 17.62
C LYS A 52 31.27 15.79 18.38
N ILE A 53 31.43 14.53 17.97
CA ILE A 53 31.05 13.36 18.76
C ILE A 53 32.29 12.87 19.52
N THR A 54 32.14 12.60 20.81
CA THR A 54 33.21 12.26 21.75
C THR A 54 33.84 10.90 21.42
N ALA A 55 35.17 10.82 21.42
CA ALA A 55 35.98 9.83 20.73
C ALA A 55 36.07 8.39 21.32
N ASN A 56 35.10 7.94 22.13
CA ASN A 56 35.09 6.57 22.67
C ASN A 56 33.98 5.66 22.10
N GLN A 57 33.24 6.13 21.08
CA GLN A 57 32.21 5.36 20.36
C GLN A 57 32.40 5.40 18.82
N MET A 58 33.61 5.73 18.33
CA MET A 58 33.81 6.18 16.95
C MET A 58 34.28 5.09 15.95
N SER A 59 34.72 3.90 16.39
CA SER A 59 35.16 2.84 15.44
C SER A 59 34.00 2.07 14.82
N ASN A 60 32.97 1.74 15.61
CA ASN A 60 31.90 0.85 15.16
C ASN A 60 30.89 1.55 14.23
N CYS A 61 30.82 2.89 14.27
CA CYS A 61 29.89 3.69 13.47
C CYS A 61 30.36 3.84 12.01
N THR A 62 31.67 3.97 11.80
CA THR A 62 32.25 4.02 10.44
C THR A 62 32.10 2.69 9.72
N ASP A 63 32.28 1.59 10.47
CA ASP A 63 32.15 0.24 9.94
C ASP A 63 30.71 -0.05 9.52
N LEU A 64 29.73 0.29 10.36
CA LEU A 64 28.31 0.14 10.03
C LEU A 64 27.90 0.94 8.78
N LEU A 65 28.33 2.20 8.67
CA LEU A 65 28.05 3.01 7.48
C LEU A 65 28.66 2.41 6.22
N SER A 66 29.89 1.90 6.31
CA SER A 66 30.55 1.23 5.19
C SER A 66 29.81 -0.04 4.76
N ILE A 67 29.30 -0.81 5.72
CA ILE A 67 28.48 -2.00 5.49
C ILE A 67 27.17 -1.57 4.80
N ILE A 68 26.48 -0.55 5.33
CA ILE A 68 25.25 -0.03 4.73
C ILE A 68 25.46 0.41 3.28
N PHE A 69 26.51 1.20 2.99
CA PHE A 69 26.78 1.65 1.62
C PHE A 69 27.16 0.50 0.69
N SER A 70 27.91 -0.48 1.20
CA SER A 70 28.27 -1.67 0.43
C SER A 70 27.03 -2.50 0.10
N THR A 71 26.15 -2.74 1.09
CA THR A 71 24.88 -3.44 0.91
C THR A 71 23.96 -2.67 -0.05
N MET A 72 23.82 -1.35 0.12
CA MET A 72 23.02 -0.53 -0.80
C MET A 72 23.54 -0.63 -2.23
N LYS A 73 24.87 -0.64 -2.43
CA LYS A 73 25.49 -0.79 -3.75
C LYS A 73 25.29 -2.19 -4.34
N GLU A 74 25.36 -3.23 -3.51
CA GLU A 74 25.13 -4.64 -3.89
C GLU A 74 23.70 -4.87 -4.36
N TYR A 75 22.71 -4.34 -3.64
CA TYR A 75 21.29 -4.56 -3.93
C TYR A 75 20.60 -3.40 -4.69
N LYS A 76 21.36 -2.44 -5.23
CA LYS A 76 20.80 -1.21 -5.84
C LYS A 76 19.77 -1.45 -6.94
N GLU A 77 19.87 -2.57 -7.66
CA GLU A 77 18.97 -2.90 -8.78
C GLU A 77 17.62 -3.45 -8.32
N ALA A 78 17.49 -3.83 -7.04
CA ALA A 78 16.25 -4.30 -6.44
C ALA A 78 15.39 -3.18 -5.84
N PHE A 79 15.94 -1.96 -5.70
CA PHE A 79 15.27 -0.83 -5.06
C PHE A 79 15.15 0.36 -6.00
N PHE A 80 13.95 0.91 -6.12
CA PHE A 80 13.66 2.04 -6.98
C PHE A 80 13.38 3.29 -6.15
N VAL A 81 14.00 4.41 -6.51
CA VAL A 81 13.68 5.72 -5.94
C VAL A 81 12.88 6.49 -6.99
N ILE A 82 11.57 6.64 -6.74
CA ILE A 82 10.68 7.38 -7.63
C ILE A 82 10.51 8.79 -7.08
N ARG A 83 11.05 9.78 -7.79
CA ARG A 83 10.87 11.19 -7.46
C ARG A 83 9.63 11.72 -8.17
N LEU A 84 8.54 11.87 -7.42
CA LEU A 84 7.26 12.39 -7.93
C LEU A 84 7.23 13.93 -8.01
N HIS A 85 7.99 14.61 -7.14
CA HIS A 85 8.00 16.07 -7.03
C HIS A 85 9.43 16.61 -7.10
N ASN A 86 9.60 17.75 -7.76
CA ASN A 86 10.86 18.50 -7.71
C ASN A 86 10.88 19.43 -6.50
N GLU A 87 12.01 19.53 -5.80
CA GLU A 87 12.20 20.23 -4.51
C GLU A 87 12.02 21.75 -4.56
N ILE A 88 11.83 22.31 -5.75
CA ILE A 88 11.77 23.75 -5.98
C ILE A 88 10.38 24.33 -5.64
N ILE A 89 9.36 23.47 -5.51
CA ILE A 89 7.95 23.88 -5.36
C ILE A 89 7.45 23.52 -3.97
N SER A 90 6.79 24.47 -3.30
CA SER A 90 6.05 24.22 -2.06
C SER A 90 4.69 23.61 -2.40
N TYR A 91 4.40 22.42 -1.88
CA TYR A 91 3.15 21.70 -2.11
C TYR A 91 2.20 21.88 -0.92
N PRO A 92 0.87 21.89 -1.15
CA PRO A 92 -0.10 21.89 -0.06
C PRO A 92 0.02 20.59 0.77
N THR A 93 -0.49 20.64 1.99
CA THR A 93 -0.59 19.45 2.85
C THR A 93 -1.42 18.37 2.16
N VAL A 94 -0.91 17.13 2.13
CA VAL A 94 -1.65 15.98 1.62
C VAL A 94 -2.90 15.79 2.48
N ASN A 95 -4.07 15.83 1.83
CA ASN A 95 -5.36 15.57 2.47
C ASN A 95 -6.05 14.44 1.70
N ASP A 96 -6.05 13.24 2.28
CA ASP A 96 -6.78 12.10 1.72
C ASP A 96 -8.26 12.27 2.07
N THR A 97 -9.11 12.38 1.04
CA THR A 97 -10.56 12.56 1.21
C THR A 97 -11.31 11.24 1.29
N ASN A 98 -10.62 10.11 1.13
CA ASN A 98 -11.25 8.81 1.13
C ASN A 98 -11.49 8.34 2.56
N ASP A 99 -12.67 7.75 2.80
CA ASP A 99 -12.96 7.11 4.06
C ASP A 99 -12.09 5.85 4.26
N LEU A 100 -11.77 5.56 5.51
CA LEU A 100 -11.07 4.33 5.87
C LEU A 100 -11.99 3.13 5.58
N VAL A 101 -11.54 2.24 4.69
CA VAL A 101 -12.22 0.97 4.42
C VAL A 101 -11.63 -0.11 5.32
N GLN A 102 -12.39 -0.54 6.32
CA GLN A 102 -11.99 -1.67 7.17
C GLN A 102 -12.37 -2.99 6.48
N CYS A 103 -11.38 -3.81 6.18
CA CYS A 103 -11.57 -5.13 5.58
C CYS A 103 -10.51 -6.10 6.11
N ASP A 104 -10.88 -6.95 7.06
CA ASP A 104 -9.94 -7.89 7.71
C ASP A 104 -9.30 -8.83 6.68
N LEU A 105 -10.09 -9.27 5.69
CA LEU A 105 -9.63 -10.13 4.61
C LEU A 105 -8.53 -9.49 3.76
N MET A 106 -8.62 -8.18 3.50
CA MET A 106 -7.70 -7.44 2.63
C MET A 106 -6.66 -6.61 3.40
N ASN A 107 -6.58 -6.77 4.72
CA ASN A 107 -5.66 -6.02 5.57
C ASN A 107 -4.18 -6.35 5.31
N SER A 108 -3.88 -7.58 4.86
CA SER A 108 -2.53 -7.96 4.45
C SER A 108 -2.53 -9.02 3.35
N GLY A 109 -1.45 -9.07 2.56
CA GLY A 109 -1.26 -10.13 1.58
C GLY A 109 -1.28 -11.52 2.19
N ASN A 110 -0.76 -11.68 3.41
CA ASN A 110 -0.77 -12.96 4.13
C ASN A 110 -2.19 -13.38 4.54
N THR A 111 -3.03 -12.43 4.95
CA THR A 111 -4.42 -12.72 5.33
C THR A 111 -5.19 -13.25 4.13
N PHE A 112 -5.11 -12.55 3.00
CA PHE A 112 -5.70 -13.00 1.74
C PHE A 112 -5.17 -14.37 1.30
N LEU A 113 -3.85 -14.59 1.32
CA LEU A 113 -3.25 -15.87 0.89
C LEU A 113 -3.66 -17.03 1.80
N ASN A 114 -3.78 -16.80 3.12
CA ASN A 114 -4.25 -17.81 4.06
C ASN A 114 -5.71 -18.16 3.81
N PHE A 115 -6.57 -17.15 3.63
CA PHE A 115 -7.96 -17.33 3.28
C PHE A 115 -8.11 -18.12 1.97
N ALA A 116 -7.43 -17.70 0.90
CA ALA A 116 -7.47 -18.38 -0.39
C ALA A 116 -6.98 -19.83 -0.31
N ARG A 117 -5.94 -20.10 0.51
CA ARG A 117 -5.44 -21.45 0.73
C ARG A 117 -6.47 -22.33 1.44
N ASN A 118 -7.11 -21.82 2.49
CA ASN A 118 -8.10 -22.56 3.27
C ASN A 118 -9.33 -22.91 2.42
N GLU A 119 -9.78 -21.98 1.58
CA GLU A 119 -10.95 -22.15 0.70
C GLU A 119 -10.61 -22.81 -0.64
N ASN A 120 -9.36 -23.22 -0.87
CA ASN A 120 -8.86 -23.77 -2.13
C ASN A 120 -9.12 -22.87 -3.35
N TYR A 121 -8.99 -21.56 -3.16
CA TYR A 121 -9.08 -20.57 -4.22
C TYR A 121 -7.76 -20.48 -4.97
N GLU A 122 -7.82 -20.81 -6.25
CA GLU A 122 -6.63 -20.90 -7.10
C GLU A 122 -6.70 -19.93 -8.28
N PHE A 123 -5.55 -19.35 -8.59
CA PHE A 123 -5.35 -18.46 -9.74
C PHE A 123 -4.50 -19.10 -10.84
N SER A 124 -4.48 -20.45 -10.90
CA SER A 124 -3.63 -21.25 -11.79
C SER A 124 -4.15 -21.39 -13.24
N SER A 125 -5.41 -21.01 -13.50
CA SER A 125 -5.99 -20.99 -14.85
C SER A 125 -7.11 -19.96 -14.91
N LEU A 126 -7.49 -19.51 -16.11
CA LEU A 126 -8.58 -18.55 -16.28
C LEU A 126 -9.89 -19.02 -15.62
N ARG A 127 -10.23 -20.31 -15.76
CA ARG A 127 -11.46 -20.86 -15.17
C ARG A 127 -11.42 -20.81 -13.65
N ARG A 128 -10.29 -21.21 -13.04
CA ARG A 128 -10.10 -21.19 -11.58
C ARG A 128 -10.05 -19.77 -11.05
N ALA A 129 -9.32 -18.87 -11.70
CA ALA A 129 -9.23 -17.46 -11.35
C ALA A 129 -10.61 -16.77 -11.38
N LYS A 130 -11.44 -17.03 -12.40
CA LYS A 130 -12.81 -16.50 -12.46
C LYS A 130 -13.66 -16.96 -11.28
N PHE A 131 -13.62 -18.25 -10.96
CA PHE A 131 -14.33 -18.81 -9.82
C PHE A 131 -13.86 -18.17 -8.51
N SER A 132 -12.54 -18.17 -8.26
CA SER A 132 -11.95 -17.60 -7.04
C SER A 132 -12.20 -16.10 -6.91
N THR A 133 -12.19 -15.35 -8.02
CA THR A 133 -12.54 -13.92 -8.01
C THR A 133 -14.01 -13.72 -7.67
N MET A 134 -14.92 -14.49 -8.26
CA MET A 134 -16.35 -14.40 -7.95
C MET A 134 -16.62 -14.72 -6.48
N ALA A 135 -16.01 -15.78 -5.95
CA ALA A 135 -16.14 -16.16 -4.55
C ALA A 135 -15.54 -15.08 -3.62
N LEU A 136 -14.36 -14.55 -3.94
CA LEU A 136 -13.75 -13.45 -3.20
C LEU A 136 -14.64 -12.20 -3.20
N LEU A 137 -15.21 -11.82 -4.34
CA LEU A 137 -16.15 -10.69 -4.42
C LEU A 137 -17.36 -10.92 -3.54
N TYR A 138 -17.93 -12.13 -3.57
CA TYR A 138 -19.04 -12.49 -2.69
C TYR A 138 -18.65 -12.34 -1.22
N GLU A 139 -17.48 -12.81 -0.81
CA GLU A 139 -17.00 -12.67 0.57
C GLU A 139 -16.71 -11.22 0.94
N LEU A 140 -16.15 -10.40 0.05
CA LEU A 140 -15.93 -8.97 0.30
C LEU A 140 -17.25 -8.23 0.47
N HIS A 141 -18.24 -8.51 -0.38
CA HIS A 141 -19.56 -7.92 -0.24
C HIS A 141 -20.27 -8.41 1.02
N THR A 142 -20.28 -9.73 1.25
CA THR A 142 -20.97 -10.33 2.39
C THR A 142 -20.30 -9.94 3.71
N SER A 143 -18.98 -9.98 3.83
CA SER A 143 -18.31 -9.51 5.05
C SER A 143 -18.51 -8.02 5.30
N ALA A 144 -18.70 -7.22 4.24
CA ALA A 144 -19.05 -5.81 4.36
C ALA A 144 -20.54 -5.57 4.68
N THR A 145 -21.44 -6.52 4.37
CA THR A 145 -22.91 -6.34 4.53
C THR A 145 -23.59 -7.26 5.54
N ASN A 146 -22.96 -8.34 5.97
CA ASN A 146 -23.50 -9.48 6.72
C ASN A 146 -22.40 -9.91 7.73
N LYS A 147 -22.61 -10.14 9.03
CA LYS A 147 -23.75 -10.79 9.69
C LYS A 147 -23.79 -10.42 11.17
N PHE A 148 -24.68 -9.51 11.54
CA PHE A 148 -25.47 -9.73 12.74
C PHE A 148 -26.92 -9.63 12.29
N THR A 149 -27.59 -10.78 12.22
CA THR A 149 -29.05 -10.75 12.24
C THR A 149 -29.42 -10.26 13.64
N TYR A 150 -29.91 -9.04 13.72
CA TYR A 150 -30.35 -8.46 14.98
C TYR A 150 -31.76 -8.93 15.27
N TYR A 151 -31.97 -9.45 16.46
CA TYR A 151 -33.29 -9.85 16.95
C TYR A 151 -33.75 -8.82 17.96
N CYS A 152 -34.99 -8.34 17.80
CA CYS A 152 -35.59 -7.46 18.79
C CYS A 152 -35.76 -8.20 20.11
N ASN A 153 -35.16 -7.72 21.20
CA ASN A 153 -35.26 -8.35 22.51
C ASN A 153 -36.70 -8.39 23.06
N THR A 154 -37.63 -7.61 22.49
CA THR A 154 -39.06 -7.62 22.86
C THR A 154 -39.88 -8.62 22.06
N CYS A 155 -39.85 -8.58 20.73
CA CYS A 155 -40.72 -9.42 19.88
C CYS A 155 -40.02 -10.63 19.27
N GLN A 156 -38.70 -10.76 19.47
CA GLN A 156 -37.85 -11.83 18.95
C GLN A 156 -37.88 -11.97 17.42
N GLN A 157 -38.29 -10.91 16.71
CA GLN A 157 -38.27 -10.85 15.25
C GLN A 157 -36.94 -10.26 14.77
N GLU A 158 -36.50 -10.73 13.61
CA GLU A 158 -35.36 -10.14 12.89
C GLU A 158 -35.63 -8.67 12.52
N CYS A 159 -34.58 -7.85 12.63
CA CYS A 159 -34.63 -6.42 12.44
C CYS A 159 -33.70 -5.98 11.30
N ASP A 160 -34.27 -5.48 10.21
CA ASP A 160 -33.51 -4.75 9.17
C ASP A 160 -33.00 -3.41 9.71
N ILE A 161 -33.82 -2.75 10.52
CA ILE A 161 -33.49 -1.51 11.24
C ILE A 161 -33.69 -1.80 12.72
N HIS A 162 -32.61 -1.69 13.49
CA HIS A 162 -32.64 -1.87 14.94
C HIS A 162 -32.17 -0.61 15.67
N PHE A 163 -32.66 -0.45 16.90
CA PHE A 163 -32.25 0.57 17.83
C PHE A 163 -31.47 -0.12 18.93
N HIS A 164 -30.18 0.22 19.09
CA HIS A 164 -29.29 -0.40 20.08
C HIS A 164 -29.13 0.48 21.32
N CYS A 165 -29.21 -0.12 22.51
CA CYS A 165 -28.90 0.53 23.77
C CYS A 165 -27.45 0.26 24.18
N ALA A 166 -26.61 1.29 24.19
CA ALA A 166 -25.20 1.15 24.59
C ALA A 166 -24.98 0.94 26.11
N LEU A 167 -26.03 1.02 26.93
CA LEU A 167 -25.97 0.87 28.39
C LEU A 167 -26.43 -0.51 28.87
N CYS A 168 -27.29 -1.18 28.09
CA CYS A 168 -27.76 -2.52 28.39
C CYS A 168 -26.96 -3.53 27.56
N GLU A 169 -26.65 -4.69 28.15
CA GLU A 169 -25.95 -5.75 27.45
C GLU A 169 -26.84 -6.33 26.34
N ASP A 170 -26.36 -6.25 25.09
CA ASP A 170 -27.00 -6.78 23.89
C ASP A 170 -28.52 -6.54 23.80
N PHE A 171 -28.92 -5.27 24.02
CA PHE A 171 -30.34 -4.88 23.98
C PHE A 171 -30.67 -4.03 22.75
N ASP A 172 -31.37 -4.67 21.81
CA ASP A 172 -31.82 -4.14 20.54
C ASP A 172 -33.36 -4.18 20.43
N LEU A 173 -33.93 -3.11 19.87
CA LEU A 173 -35.35 -3.06 19.55
C LEU A 173 -35.56 -2.83 18.05
N CYS A 174 -36.53 -3.54 17.45
CA CYS A 174 -37.01 -3.18 16.13
C CYS A 174 -37.70 -1.80 16.16
N GLU A 175 -37.83 -1.16 15.00
CA GLU A 175 -38.51 0.14 14.89
C GLU A 175 -39.93 0.14 15.47
N LYS A 176 -40.65 -0.99 15.40
CA LYS A 176 -41.99 -1.11 15.99
C LYS A 176 -41.93 -1.08 17.51
N CYS A 177 -41.06 -1.89 18.13
CA CYS A 177 -40.93 -1.97 19.59
C CYS A 177 -40.30 -0.72 20.20
N TYR A 178 -39.42 -0.03 19.48
CA TYR A 178 -38.86 1.26 19.90
C TYR A 178 -39.94 2.35 20.06
N ASN A 179 -40.98 2.31 19.22
CA ASN A 179 -42.05 3.31 19.21
C ASN A 179 -43.26 2.97 20.10
N ILE A 180 -43.28 1.79 20.73
CA ILE A 180 -44.35 1.37 21.66
C ILE A 180 -44.04 1.92 23.06
N GLU A 181 -45.08 2.35 23.77
CA GLU A 181 -44.96 2.71 25.19
C GLU A 181 -45.23 1.48 26.10
N PRO A 182 -44.51 1.35 27.24
CA PRO A 182 -43.47 2.25 27.72
C PRO A 182 -42.17 2.12 26.91
N LYS A 183 -41.52 3.27 26.64
CA LYS A 183 -40.23 3.28 25.96
C LYS A 183 -39.16 2.70 26.87
N HIS A 184 -38.13 2.11 26.25
CA HIS A 184 -36.92 1.75 26.95
C HIS A 184 -36.30 2.97 27.65
N GLU A 185 -35.84 2.80 28.89
CA GLU A 185 -35.44 3.90 29.77
C GLU A 185 -34.17 4.63 29.29
N HIS A 186 -33.32 3.95 28.52
CA HIS A 186 -32.10 4.52 27.97
C HIS A 186 -32.27 5.06 26.54
N LYS A 187 -31.46 6.05 26.19
CA LYS A 187 -31.36 6.54 24.81
C LYS A 187 -30.76 5.44 23.91
N MET A 188 -31.46 5.13 22.84
CA MET A 188 -31.02 4.13 21.85
C MET A 188 -30.55 4.78 20.55
N PHE A 189 -29.64 4.12 19.83
CA PHE A 189 -29.06 4.58 18.57
C PHE A 189 -29.58 3.73 17.41
N LYS A 190 -30.01 4.37 16.32
CA LYS A 190 -30.51 3.69 15.12
C LYS A 190 -29.36 3.13 14.30
N HIS A 191 -29.44 1.85 13.95
CA HIS A 191 -28.56 1.16 13.04
C HIS A 191 -29.38 0.51 11.91
N ASN A 192 -28.83 0.53 10.70
CA ASN A 192 -29.43 -0.16 9.55
C ASN A 192 -28.55 -1.36 9.20
N SER A 193 -29.12 -2.55 9.23
CA SER A 193 -28.58 -3.71 8.52
C SER A 193 -28.78 -3.41 7.04
N LEU A 194 -27.71 -3.11 6.30
CA LEU A 194 -27.80 -2.81 4.88
C LEU A 194 -28.19 -4.09 4.12
N ASN A 195 -29.49 -4.30 3.96
CA ASN A 195 -30.04 -5.37 3.13
C ASN A 195 -29.74 -5.02 1.65
N ILE A 196 -28.93 -5.82 0.97
CA ILE A 196 -28.45 -5.58 -0.41
C ILE A 196 -29.60 -5.49 -1.44
N ASN A 197 -30.84 -5.81 -1.06
CA ASN A 197 -31.97 -5.82 -1.98
C ASN A 197 -32.51 -4.44 -2.39
N ASP A 198 -32.05 -3.34 -1.77
CA ASP A 198 -32.62 -1.99 -2.03
C ASP A 198 -31.73 -1.03 -2.85
N LYS A 199 -30.66 -1.50 -3.51
CA LYS A 199 -29.96 -0.68 -4.51
C LYS A 199 -30.14 -1.25 -5.92
N PRO A 200 -30.80 -0.52 -6.85
CA PRO A 200 -30.82 -0.93 -8.24
C PRO A 200 -29.38 -0.97 -8.75
N ILE A 201 -29.03 -2.10 -9.36
CA ILE A 201 -27.82 -2.30 -10.13
C ILE A 201 -27.90 -1.31 -11.31
N GLY A 202 -27.31 -0.14 -11.16
CA GLY A 202 -27.27 0.86 -12.23
C GLY A 202 -27.24 2.29 -11.74
N SER A 203 -26.07 2.75 -11.31
CA SER A 203 -25.58 4.11 -11.57
C SER A 203 -24.08 4.12 -11.29
N ILE A 204 -23.32 3.92 -12.37
CA ILE A 204 -21.95 4.43 -12.50
C ILE A 204 -22.07 5.93 -12.73
#